data_AF-A0A349L476-F1
#
_entry.id   AF-A0A349L476-F1
#
_cell.length_a   1.000
_cell.length_b   1.000
_cell.length_c   1.000
_cell.angle_alpha   90.00
_cell.angle_beta   90.00
_cell.angle_gamma   90.00
#
_symmetry.space_group_name_H-M   'P 1'
#
loop_
_entity.id
_entity.type
_entity.pdbx_description
1 polymer ?
#
loop_
_entity_poly.entity_id
_entity_poly.type
_entity_poly.pdbx_seq_one_letter_code
_entity_poly.pdbx_strand_id
1 'polypeptide(L)'
;MPAGWPRPSSTPAATGSPIPRAWRRAKAGLGLAGELAFIAAMAPDAPTRLKGPLGVMKRVALAEPLSLFEVKAVAEALACSVNEVLLSCVAGALREIMGQGGLPGAPEVRALVPVNLRAPGPPTELGNRFGLVFLSLPIGQDDPIERLFEVRRRMLALKHSGQATVALAILASTGVAPDAVKERTPEALAANASLVVTNVRGT
;
A
#
# COMPACT_ATOMS: atom_id res chain seq x y z
N MET A 1 -36.60 -14.81 -56.35
CA MET A 1 -36.80 -13.50 -55.70
C MET A 1 -37.84 -13.67 -54.58
N PRO A 2 -37.68 -13.01 -53.43
CA PRO A 2 -37.47 -13.71 -52.16
C PRO A 2 -38.53 -13.45 -51.08
N ALA A 3 -38.64 -14.39 -50.15
CA ALA A 3 -39.32 -14.23 -48.86
C ALA A 3 -38.40 -13.46 -47.88
N GLY A 4 -38.88 -12.33 -47.37
CA GLY A 4 -38.14 -11.46 -46.45
C GLY A 4 -38.19 -11.97 -45.01
N TRP A 5 -37.02 -12.08 -44.39
CA TRP A 5 -36.83 -12.36 -42.97
C TRP A 5 -37.22 -11.13 -42.11
N PRO A 6 -37.99 -11.25 -41.01
CA PRO A 6 -38.32 -10.12 -40.14
C PRO A 6 -37.07 -9.70 -39.34
N ARG A 7 -36.74 -8.40 -39.39
CA ARG A 7 -35.64 -7.82 -38.60
C ARG A 7 -36.05 -7.74 -37.12
N PRO A 8 -35.18 -8.07 -36.16
CA PRO A 8 -35.48 -7.87 -34.74
C PRO A 8 -35.58 -6.36 -34.44
N SER A 9 -36.62 -5.99 -33.70
CA SER A 9 -36.85 -4.64 -33.18
C SER A 9 -35.74 -4.23 -32.23
N SER A 10 -35.09 -3.10 -32.50
CA SER A 10 -34.11 -2.49 -31.58
C SER A 10 -34.81 -1.94 -30.34
N THR A 11 -34.66 -2.63 -29.21
CA THR A 11 -34.98 -2.10 -27.88
C THR A 11 -34.05 -0.91 -27.59
N PRO A 12 -34.54 0.26 -27.14
CA PRO A 12 -33.65 1.34 -26.73
C PRO A 12 -32.89 0.90 -25.48
N ALA A 13 -31.56 0.89 -25.57
CA ALA A 13 -30.68 0.66 -24.44
C ALA A 13 -30.94 1.73 -23.37
N ALA A 14 -31.22 1.30 -22.14
CA ALA A 14 -31.34 2.18 -20.99
C ALA A 14 -30.04 2.99 -20.84
N THR A 15 -30.14 4.28 -21.15
CA THR A 15 -29.04 5.22 -21.08
C THR A 15 -28.86 5.61 -19.61
N GLY A 16 -27.97 4.91 -18.91
CA GLY A 16 -27.52 5.35 -17.59
C GLY A 16 -26.88 6.72 -17.72
N SER A 17 -27.49 7.75 -17.12
CA SER A 17 -26.97 9.11 -17.13
C SER A 17 -25.53 9.13 -16.61
N PRO A 18 -24.55 9.66 -17.38
CA PRO A 18 -23.18 9.74 -16.90
C PRO A 18 -23.11 10.77 -15.77
N ILE A 19 -22.70 10.32 -14.59
CA ILE A 19 -22.44 11.19 -13.44
C ILE A 19 -21.58 12.39 -13.88
N PRO A 20 -22.05 13.65 -13.67
CA PRO A 20 -21.36 14.84 -14.13
C PRO A 20 -19.90 14.89 -13.65
N ARG A 21 -18.98 15.35 -14.51
CA ARG A 21 -17.54 15.45 -14.20
C ARG A 21 -17.26 16.26 -12.92
N ALA A 22 -18.08 17.26 -12.63
CA ALA A 22 -18.02 18.05 -11.41
C ALA A 22 -18.31 17.21 -10.14
N TRP A 23 -19.30 16.33 -10.18
CA TRP A 23 -19.64 15.44 -9.07
C TRP A 23 -18.54 14.40 -8.79
N ARG A 24 -17.89 13.93 -9.84
CA ARG A 24 -16.73 13.03 -9.75
C ARG A 24 -15.54 13.71 -9.08
N ARG A 25 -15.28 14.98 -9.43
CA ARG A 25 -14.22 15.80 -8.82
C ARG A 25 -14.54 16.14 -7.36
N ALA A 26 -15.81 16.46 -7.05
CA ALA A 26 -16.25 16.73 -5.69
C ALA A 26 -16.12 15.51 -4.77
N LYS A 27 -16.53 14.32 -5.23
CA LYS A 27 -16.32 13.07 -4.48
C LYS A 27 -14.84 12.71 -4.31
N ALA A 28 -14.02 12.92 -5.33
CA ALA A 28 -12.58 12.70 -5.23
C ALA A 28 -11.90 13.69 -4.26
N GLY A 29 -12.33 14.96 -4.25
CA GLY A 29 -11.82 15.99 -3.33
C GLY A 29 -12.23 15.75 -1.87
N LEU A 30 -13.46 15.28 -1.61
CA LEU A 30 -13.89 14.91 -0.25
C LEU A 30 -13.13 13.69 0.29
N GLY A 31 -12.83 12.71 -0.57
CA GLY A 31 -11.98 11.57 -0.20
C GLY A 31 -10.60 12.01 0.26
N LEU A 32 -9.92 12.83 -0.56
CA LEU A 32 -8.58 13.34 -0.25
C LEU A 32 -8.51 14.13 1.08
N ALA A 33 -9.53 14.92 1.39
CA ALA A 33 -9.58 15.71 2.62
C ALA A 33 -9.72 14.82 3.87
N GLY A 34 -10.60 13.81 3.84
CA GLY A 34 -10.75 12.85 4.95
C GLY A 34 -9.50 12.00 5.18
N GLU A 35 -8.71 11.80 4.13
CA GLU A 35 -7.50 10.99 4.12
C GLU A 35 -6.25 11.72 4.62
N LEU A 36 -6.07 12.96 4.18
CA LEU A 36 -5.08 13.86 4.78
C LEU A 36 -5.40 14.10 6.26
N ALA A 37 -6.69 14.21 6.62
CA ALA A 37 -7.11 14.27 8.01
C ALA A 37 -6.80 12.97 8.77
N PHE A 38 -6.98 11.79 8.15
CA PHE A 38 -6.59 10.52 8.75
C PHE A 38 -5.08 10.45 9.02
N ILE A 39 -4.24 10.78 8.03
CA ILE A 39 -2.77 10.79 8.18
C ILE A 39 -2.32 11.83 9.21
N ALA A 40 -2.94 13.02 9.22
CA ALA A 40 -2.65 14.06 10.21
C ALA A 40 -3.08 13.66 11.63
N ALA A 41 -4.13 12.84 11.76
CA ALA A 41 -4.62 12.33 13.03
C ALA A 41 -3.88 11.07 13.52
N MET A 42 -3.02 10.46 12.69
CA MET A 42 -2.20 9.32 13.13
C MET A 42 -1.20 9.78 14.18
N ALA A 43 -1.07 9.00 15.25
CA ALA A 43 0.05 9.19 16.17
C ALA A 43 1.37 8.98 15.41
N PRO A 44 2.39 9.82 15.66
CA PRO A 44 3.71 9.67 15.07
C PRO A 44 4.23 8.24 15.22
N ASP A 45 5.03 7.79 14.25
CA ASP A 45 5.70 6.50 14.37
C ASP A 45 6.68 6.51 15.57
N ALA A 46 7.00 5.32 16.10
CA ALA A 46 7.86 5.19 17.27
C ALA A 46 9.21 5.91 17.06
N PRO A 47 9.77 6.55 18.11
CA PRO A 47 11.09 7.15 18.02
C PRO A 47 12.15 6.05 17.91
N THR A 48 12.50 5.69 16.68
CA THR A 48 13.49 4.65 16.36
C THR A 48 14.79 5.29 15.88
N ARG A 49 15.88 4.51 15.85
CA ARG A 49 17.16 4.95 15.25
C ARG A 49 17.07 5.24 13.75
N LEU A 50 15.96 4.86 13.10
CA LEU A 50 15.68 5.15 11.70
C LEU A 50 15.10 6.57 11.50
N LYS A 51 14.66 7.22 12.58
CA LYS A 51 14.16 8.60 12.56
C LYS A 51 15.29 9.59 12.80
N GLY A 52 15.31 10.65 12.00
CA GLY A 52 16.25 11.75 12.10
C GLY A 52 15.95 12.81 11.05
N PRO A 53 16.64 13.97 11.09
CA PRO A 53 16.52 14.99 10.05
C PRO A 53 16.87 14.38 8.68
N LEU A 54 16.08 14.75 7.67
CA LEU A 54 16.32 14.28 6.30
C LEU A 54 17.66 14.82 5.79
N GLY A 55 18.61 13.91 5.54
CA GLY A 55 19.91 14.22 4.96
C GLY A 55 19.92 14.14 3.44
N VAL A 56 20.86 14.89 2.85
CA VAL A 56 21.16 14.85 1.40
C VAL A 56 21.98 13.62 0.99
N MET A 57 22.78 13.08 1.92
CA MET A 57 23.58 11.87 1.69
C MET A 57 22.70 10.63 1.70
N LYS A 58 22.68 9.89 0.59
CA LYS A 58 21.98 8.61 0.44
C LYS A 58 23.00 7.48 0.48
N ARG A 59 22.68 6.42 1.21
CA ARG A 59 23.46 5.18 1.25
C ARG A 59 22.66 4.07 0.59
N VAL A 60 23.36 3.22 -0.14
CA VAL A 60 22.79 2.01 -0.75
C VAL A 60 23.51 0.80 -0.17
N ALA A 61 22.74 -0.22 0.18
CA ALA A 61 23.24 -1.53 0.58
C ALA A 61 22.47 -2.57 -0.23
N LEU A 62 23.17 -3.61 -0.66
CA LEU A 62 22.59 -4.73 -1.40
C LEU A 62 22.73 -5.98 -0.54
N ALA A 63 21.62 -6.69 -0.36
CA ALA A 63 21.64 -8.02 0.24
C ALA A 63 22.05 -9.06 -0.82
N GLU A 64 22.45 -10.24 -0.35
CA GLU A 64 22.61 -11.38 -1.24
C GLU A 64 21.28 -11.73 -1.94
N PRO A 65 21.31 -12.21 -3.20
CA PRO A 65 20.10 -12.57 -3.92
C PRO A 65 19.32 -13.68 -3.21
N LEU A 66 18.05 -13.41 -2.91
CA LEU A 66 17.10 -14.42 -2.44
C LEU A 66 16.46 -15.15 -3.61
N SER A 67 16.41 -16.47 -3.55
CA SER A 67 15.73 -17.28 -4.58
C SER A 67 14.22 -16.99 -4.57
N LEU A 68 13.72 -16.43 -5.68
CA LEU A 68 12.28 -16.21 -5.83
C LEU A 68 11.48 -17.53 -5.81
N PHE A 69 12.10 -18.64 -6.23
CA PHE A 69 11.49 -19.95 -6.16
C PHE A 69 11.24 -20.37 -4.72
N GLU A 70 12.23 -20.22 -3.84
CA GLU A 70 12.11 -20.55 -2.42
C GLU A 70 11.09 -19.65 -1.72
N VAL A 71 11.13 -18.33 -2.01
CA VAL A 71 10.15 -17.38 -1.45
C VAL A 71 8.72 -17.75 -1.86
N LYS A 72 8.51 -18.16 -3.10
CA LYS A 72 7.19 -18.64 -3.58
C LYS A 72 6.79 -19.95 -2.91
N ALA A 73 7.72 -20.88 -2.74
CA ALA A 73 7.46 -22.15 -2.07
C ALA A 73 7.04 -21.94 -0.61
N VAL A 74 7.71 -21.04 0.13
CA VAL A 74 7.33 -20.65 1.50
C VAL A 74 5.96 -19.98 1.51
N ALA A 75 5.72 -19.05 0.57
CA ALA A 75 4.44 -18.37 0.45
C ALA A 75 3.29 -19.37 0.23
N GLU A 76 3.48 -20.34 -0.67
CA GLU A 76 2.50 -21.39 -0.96
C GLU A 76 2.28 -22.32 0.25
N ALA A 77 3.37 -22.83 0.84
CA ALA A 77 3.30 -23.74 1.98
C ALA A 77 2.60 -23.13 3.21
N LEU A 78 2.74 -21.82 3.41
CA LEU A 78 2.15 -21.09 4.54
C LEU A 78 0.87 -20.32 4.15
N ALA A 79 0.36 -20.51 2.93
CA ALA A 79 -0.80 -19.80 2.38
C ALA A 79 -0.70 -18.26 2.44
N CYS A 80 0.52 -17.73 2.40
CA CYS A 80 0.88 -16.31 2.41
C CYS A 80 1.14 -15.76 1.00
N SER A 81 1.18 -14.44 0.85
CA SER A 81 1.67 -13.81 -0.38
C SER A 81 3.19 -13.59 -0.33
N VAL A 82 3.83 -13.52 -1.50
CA VAL A 82 5.26 -13.19 -1.63
C VAL A 82 5.60 -11.88 -0.90
N ASN A 83 4.74 -10.87 -0.96
CA ASN A 83 4.96 -9.60 -0.26
C ASN A 83 4.95 -9.77 1.27
N GLU A 84 4.05 -10.61 1.81
CA GLU A 84 3.99 -10.89 3.24
C GLU A 84 5.27 -11.59 3.72
N VAL A 85 5.79 -12.55 2.93
CA VAL A 85 7.07 -13.22 3.22
C VAL A 85 8.23 -12.22 3.24
N LEU A 86 8.35 -11.39 2.19
CA LEU A 86 9.42 -10.39 2.10
C LEU A 86 9.34 -9.35 3.22
N LEU A 87 8.14 -8.88 3.58
CA LEU A 87 7.93 -7.96 4.71
C LEU A 87 8.32 -8.59 6.04
N SER A 88 8.06 -9.88 6.24
CA SER A 88 8.51 -10.62 7.43
C SER A 88 10.04 -10.71 7.50
N CYS A 89 10.72 -10.91 6.36
CA CYS A 89 12.18 -10.87 6.30
C CYS A 89 12.73 -9.49 6.65
N VAL A 90 12.13 -8.41 6.12
CA VAL A 90 12.51 -7.03 6.45
C VAL A 90 12.33 -6.76 7.95
N ALA A 91 11.22 -7.20 8.55
CA ALA A 91 10.99 -7.06 9.98
C ALA A 91 12.05 -7.81 10.81
N GLY A 92 12.46 -9.01 10.38
CA GLY A 92 13.54 -9.78 11.00
C GLY A 92 14.90 -9.08 10.91
N ALA A 93 15.26 -8.55 9.74
CA ALA A 93 16.50 -7.81 9.55
C ALA A 93 16.54 -6.53 10.39
N LEU A 94 15.42 -5.80 10.47
CA LEU A 94 15.29 -4.64 11.34
C LEU A 94 15.44 -5.01 12.82
N ARG A 95 14.86 -6.13 13.25
CA ARG A 95 15.04 -6.65 14.61
C ARG A 95 16.51 -6.88 14.93
N GLU A 96 17.27 -7.49 14.01
CA GLU A 96 18.70 -7.75 14.21
C GLU A 96 19.50 -6.44 14.31
N ILE A 97 19.30 -5.51 13.38
CA ILE A 97 19.97 -4.21 13.35
C ILE A 97 19.64 -3.39 14.61
N MET A 98 18.39 -3.42 15.06
CA MET A 98 17.92 -2.64 16.21
C MET A 98 18.22 -3.33 17.55
N GLY A 99 18.29 -4.67 17.55
CA GLY A 99 18.61 -5.50 18.72
C GLY A 99 20.06 -5.39 19.18
N GLN A 100 21.00 -5.13 18.25
CA GLN A 100 22.42 -4.87 18.55
C GLN A 100 22.67 -3.60 19.41
N GLY A 101 21.62 -2.87 19.81
CA GLY A 101 21.70 -1.67 20.64
C GLY A 101 20.82 -1.64 21.89
N GLY A 102 20.12 -2.73 22.22
CA GLY A 102 19.11 -2.78 23.28
C GLY A 102 17.86 -2.00 22.90
N LEU A 103 16.72 -2.67 22.74
CA LEU A 103 15.43 -2.01 22.53
C LEU A 103 14.67 -1.92 23.86
N PRO A 104 14.76 -0.82 24.62
CA PRO A 104 13.70 -0.50 25.57
C PRO A 104 12.52 0.07 24.78
N GLY A 105 11.48 -0.76 24.55
CA GLY A 105 10.10 -0.28 24.41
C GLY A 105 9.52 0.00 23.01
N ALA A 106 10.22 -0.29 21.91
CA ALA A 106 9.62 -0.14 20.56
C ALA A 106 9.45 -1.51 19.86
N PRO A 107 8.34 -2.23 20.10
CA PRO A 107 8.08 -3.54 19.49
C PRO A 107 7.73 -3.47 18.00
N GLU A 108 7.62 -2.27 17.43
CA GLU A 108 7.09 -2.04 16.08
C GLU A 108 7.78 -0.88 15.37
N VAL A 109 7.86 -0.99 14.03
CA VAL A 109 8.31 0.08 13.13
C VAL A 109 7.30 0.24 12.02
N ARG A 110 6.81 1.45 11.74
CA ARG A 110 5.82 1.65 10.69
C ARG A 110 6.46 1.80 9.31
N ALA A 111 6.06 0.92 8.40
CA ALA A 111 6.44 0.94 6.99
C ALA A 111 5.29 1.48 6.14
N LEU A 112 5.64 2.28 5.12
CA LEU A 112 4.74 2.61 4.03
C LEU A 112 4.89 1.54 2.93
N VAL A 113 3.81 0.83 2.63
CA VAL A 113 3.83 -0.32 1.70
C VAL A 113 2.80 -0.12 0.59
N PRO A 114 3.18 -0.20 -0.70
CA PRO A 114 2.23 -0.20 -1.79
C PRO A 114 1.48 -1.53 -1.86
N VAL A 115 0.17 -1.46 -2.05
CA VAL A 115 -0.72 -2.63 -2.12
C VAL A 115 -1.59 -2.59 -3.36
N ASN A 116 -1.87 -3.75 -3.95
CA ASN A 116 -2.81 -3.83 -5.05
C ASN A 116 -4.25 -3.85 -4.52
N LEU A 117 -5.11 -2.98 -5.04
CA LEU A 117 -6.50 -2.80 -4.61
C LEU A 117 -7.49 -3.54 -5.51
N ARG A 118 -7.01 -4.28 -6.51
CA ARG A 118 -7.88 -5.00 -7.43
C ARG A 118 -8.67 -6.07 -6.66
N ALA A 119 -9.99 -5.94 -6.67
CA ALA A 119 -10.88 -6.98 -6.15
C ALA A 119 -10.67 -8.29 -6.94
N PRO A 120 -10.77 -9.46 -6.29
CA PRO A 120 -10.73 -10.73 -6.98
C PRO A 120 -11.91 -10.82 -7.97
N GLY A 121 -11.61 -10.98 -9.26
CA GLY A 121 -12.59 -11.02 -10.33
C GLY A 121 -11.97 -10.77 -11.72
N PRO A 122 -12.72 -11.02 -12.81
CA PRO A 122 -12.21 -10.83 -14.17
C PRO A 122 -11.81 -9.36 -14.39
N PRO A 123 -10.74 -9.10 -15.15
CA PRO A 123 -10.22 -7.75 -15.38
C PRO A 123 -11.22 -6.92 -16.20
N THR A 124 -12.10 -6.20 -15.51
CA THR A 124 -13.15 -5.38 -16.15
C THR A 124 -12.67 -4.00 -16.60
N GLU A 125 -11.52 -3.51 -16.09
CA GLU A 125 -10.96 -2.22 -16.49
C GLU A 125 -9.41 -2.24 -16.62
N LEU A 126 -8.93 -1.59 -17.68
CA LEU A 126 -7.55 -1.15 -17.86
C LEU A 126 -7.30 0.07 -16.96
N GLY A 127 -6.50 -0.13 -15.91
CA GLY A 127 -6.11 0.94 -14.97
C GLY A 127 -5.23 0.38 -13.85
N ASN A 128 -4.19 1.13 -13.47
CA ASN A 128 -3.33 0.78 -12.33
C ASN A 128 -4.06 1.17 -11.03
N ARG A 129 -4.53 0.17 -10.27
CA ARG A 129 -5.24 0.37 -9.00
C ARG A 129 -4.35 -0.11 -7.85
N PHE A 130 -3.44 0.76 -7.41
CA PHE A 130 -2.61 0.51 -6.23
C PHE A 130 -2.85 1.57 -5.17
N GLY A 131 -2.79 1.14 -3.91
CA GLY A 131 -2.78 1.99 -2.73
C GLY A 131 -1.42 1.90 -2.02
N LEU A 132 -1.33 2.57 -0.88
CA LEU A 132 -0.24 2.67 0.07
C LEU A 132 -0.91 2.51 1.43
N VAL A 133 -0.34 1.67 2.27
CA VAL A 133 -0.81 1.45 3.63
C VAL A 133 0.33 1.68 4.60
N PHE A 134 -0.02 2.19 5.77
CA PHE A 134 0.89 2.25 6.91
C PHE A 134 0.79 0.93 7.67
N LEU A 135 1.79 0.08 7.50
CA LEU A 135 1.90 -1.21 8.17
C LEU A 135 2.88 -1.09 9.34
N SER A 136 2.41 -1.27 10.57
CA SER A 136 3.32 -1.51 11.69
C SER A 136 3.96 -2.90 11.54
N LEU A 137 5.28 -2.95 11.37
CA LEU A 137 6.04 -4.19 11.27
C LEU A 137 6.28 -4.79 12.68
N PRO A 138 6.00 -6.09 12.87
CA PRO A 138 6.18 -6.79 14.14
C PRO A 138 7.67 -7.14 14.37
N ILE A 139 8.49 -6.16 14.73
CA ILE A 139 9.94 -6.37 14.95
C ILE A 139 10.23 -7.07 16.28
N GLY A 140 9.29 -7.06 17.24
CA GLY A 140 9.45 -7.75 18.52
C GLY A 140 9.37 -9.28 18.43
N GLN A 141 8.83 -9.81 17.34
CA GLN A 141 8.58 -11.23 17.12
C GLN A 141 9.87 -11.92 16.68
N ASP A 142 10.42 -12.77 17.56
CA ASP A 142 11.65 -13.52 17.30
C ASP A 142 11.42 -14.66 16.30
N ASP A 143 10.39 -15.48 16.57
CA ASP A 143 10.04 -16.61 15.72
C ASP A 143 9.62 -16.12 14.31
N PRO A 144 10.28 -16.61 13.24
CA PRO A 144 10.04 -16.14 11.88
C PRO A 144 8.64 -16.49 11.34
N ILE A 145 8.04 -17.59 11.83
CA ILE A 145 6.72 -18.04 11.39
C ILE A 145 5.63 -17.20 12.07
N GLU A 146 5.74 -16.98 13.39
CA GLU A 146 4.87 -16.06 14.12
C GLU A 146 4.93 -14.64 13.55
N ARG A 147 6.15 -14.15 13.25
CA ARG A 147 6.36 -12.85 12.61
C ARG A 147 5.65 -12.74 11.26
N LEU A 148 5.72 -13.79 10.43
CA LEU A 148 5.03 -13.83 9.14
C LEU A 148 3.52 -13.81 9.30
N PHE A 149 2.96 -14.63 10.19
CA PHE A 149 1.52 -14.65 10.40
C PHE A 149 1.00 -13.34 11.00
N GLU A 150 1.79 -12.69 11.84
CA GLU A 150 1.45 -11.37 12.38
C GLU A 150 1.47 -10.29 11.28
N VAL A 151 2.47 -10.28 10.39
CA VAL A 151 2.49 -9.42 9.19
C VAL A 151 1.23 -9.65 8.36
N ARG A 152 0.88 -10.91 8.08
CA ARG A 152 -0.31 -11.26 7.30
C ARG A 152 -1.59 -10.77 7.97
N ARG A 153 -1.75 -11.00 9.28
CA ARG A 153 -2.93 -10.56 10.05
C ARG A 153 -3.12 -9.05 9.93
N ARG A 154 -2.05 -8.27 10.10
CA ARG A 154 -2.07 -6.81 9.94
C ARG A 154 -2.38 -6.39 8.50
N MET A 155 -1.77 -7.04 7.51
CA MET A 155 -2.05 -6.78 6.09
C MET A 155 -3.51 -7.08 5.71
N LEU A 156 -4.10 -8.15 6.22
CA LEU A 156 -5.52 -8.45 6.01
C LEU A 156 -6.42 -7.41 6.68
N ALA A 157 -6.11 -7.01 7.91
CA ALA A 157 -6.84 -5.93 8.59
C ALA A 157 -6.79 -4.61 7.79
N LEU A 158 -5.67 -4.32 7.12
CA LEU A 158 -5.52 -3.15 6.24
C LEU A 158 -6.27 -3.28 4.90
N LYS A 159 -6.40 -4.50 4.36
CA LYS A 159 -7.20 -4.77 3.15
C LYS A 159 -8.71 -4.65 3.41
N HIS A 160 -9.14 -4.93 4.65
CA HIS A 160 -10.54 -4.83 5.07
C HIS A 160 -10.87 -3.49 5.73
N SER A 161 -9.87 -2.68 6.08
CA SER A 161 -10.09 -1.30 6.50
C SER A 161 -10.25 -0.40 5.29
N GLY A 162 -11.06 0.66 5.40
CA GLY A 162 -11.24 1.65 4.32
C GLY A 162 -9.95 2.36 3.88
N GLN A 163 -8.81 2.11 4.52
CA GLN A 163 -7.49 2.69 4.23
C GLN A 163 -6.93 2.29 2.86
N ALA A 164 -7.36 1.15 2.31
CA ALA A 164 -6.88 0.70 1.01
C ALA A 164 -7.27 1.69 -0.12
N THR A 165 -8.42 2.36 0.00
CA THR A 165 -8.93 3.36 -0.96
C THR A 165 -8.12 4.66 -0.99
N VAL A 166 -7.30 4.91 0.04
CA VAL A 166 -6.78 6.23 0.41
C VAL A 166 -5.58 6.69 -0.41
N ALA A 167 -4.68 5.78 -0.72
CA ALA A 167 -3.46 6.18 -1.39
C ALA A 167 -3.58 6.30 -2.92
N LEU A 168 -4.61 5.68 -3.51
CA LEU A 168 -4.98 5.97 -4.90
C LEU A 168 -5.39 7.44 -5.02
N ALA A 169 -6.05 8.00 -4.00
CA ALA A 169 -6.44 9.40 -3.96
C ALA A 169 -5.23 10.33 -3.70
N ILE A 170 -4.30 9.96 -2.80
CA ILE A 170 -3.05 10.72 -2.60
C ILE A 170 -2.23 10.77 -3.89
N LEU A 171 -1.96 9.64 -4.54
CA LEU A 171 -1.11 9.59 -5.73
C LEU A 171 -1.79 10.20 -6.97
N ALA A 172 -3.12 10.05 -7.10
CA ALA A 172 -3.89 10.72 -8.15
C ALA A 172 -3.97 12.24 -7.96
N SER A 173 -3.81 12.74 -6.73
CA SER A 173 -3.86 14.16 -6.43
C SER A 173 -2.53 14.90 -6.63
N THR A 174 -1.39 14.21 -6.66
CA THR A 174 -0.06 14.85 -6.74
C THR A 174 0.12 15.74 -7.99
N GLY A 175 -0.54 15.40 -9.10
CA GLY A 175 -0.49 16.18 -10.35
C GLY A 175 -1.39 17.43 -10.37
N VAL A 176 -2.31 17.57 -9.42
CA VAL A 176 -3.31 18.67 -9.35
C VAL A 176 -3.37 19.35 -7.97
N ALA A 177 -2.56 18.90 -7.02
CA ALA A 177 -2.47 19.47 -5.68
C ALA A 177 -1.80 20.86 -5.74
N PRO A 178 -2.30 21.85 -4.95
CA PRO A 178 -1.60 23.11 -4.74
C PRO A 178 -0.19 22.89 -4.18
N ASP A 179 0.78 23.75 -4.51
CA ASP A 179 2.18 23.56 -4.11
C ASP A 179 2.37 23.49 -2.59
N ALA A 180 1.55 24.21 -1.81
CA ALA A 180 1.52 24.13 -0.35
C ALA A 180 1.20 22.71 0.19
N VAL A 181 0.46 21.89 -0.56
CA VAL A 181 0.18 20.49 -0.18
C VAL A 181 1.36 19.59 -0.56
N LYS A 182 2.00 19.84 -1.70
CA LYS A 182 3.19 19.10 -2.14
C LYS A 182 4.35 19.27 -1.17
N GLU A 183 4.53 20.46 -0.61
CA GLU A 183 5.60 20.76 0.34
C GLU A 183 5.41 20.06 1.70
N ARG A 184 4.17 19.89 2.17
CA ARG A 184 3.86 19.26 3.47
C ARG A 184 3.74 17.74 3.42
N THR A 185 3.52 17.18 2.23
CA THR A 185 3.33 15.72 2.06
C THR A 185 4.57 14.91 2.47
N PRO A 186 5.81 15.28 2.08
CA PRO A 186 7.02 14.60 2.52
C PRO A 186 7.18 14.61 4.04
N GLU A 187 6.88 15.73 4.70
CA GLU A 187 6.98 15.86 6.16
C GLU A 187 5.97 14.97 6.87
N ALA A 188 4.71 14.96 6.43
CA ALA A 188 3.66 14.11 7.01
C ALA A 188 3.96 12.61 6.81
N LEU A 189 4.48 12.23 5.63
CA LEU A 189 4.91 10.85 5.36
C LEU A 189 6.12 10.47 6.21
N ALA A 190 7.12 11.35 6.32
CA ALA A 190 8.31 11.13 7.12
C ALA A 190 8.01 11.11 8.63
N ALA A 191 6.98 11.82 9.11
CA ALA A 191 6.51 11.73 10.49
C ALA A 191 5.82 10.39 10.76
N ASN A 192 5.01 9.93 9.81
CA ASN A 192 4.13 8.77 9.99
C ASN A 192 4.70 7.43 9.51
N ALA A 193 5.90 7.37 8.94
CA ALA A 193 6.60 6.12 8.63
C ALA A 193 8.10 6.24 8.87
N SER A 194 8.77 5.13 9.20
CA SER A 194 10.23 5.07 9.31
C SER A 194 10.89 4.47 8.07
N LEU A 195 10.14 3.76 7.23
CA LEU A 195 10.64 3.21 5.97
C LEU A 195 9.55 3.08 4.90
N VAL A 196 9.99 2.96 3.66
CA VAL A 196 9.15 2.60 2.51
C VAL A 196 9.62 1.24 2.01
N VAL A 197 8.73 0.26 1.94
CA VAL A 197 9.04 -1.07 1.37
C VAL A 197 8.26 -1.21 0.09
N THR A 198 8.95 -1.50 -1.01
CA THR A 198 8.32 -1.74 -2.31
C THR A 198 8.88 -3.00 -2.95
N ASN A 199 8.02 -3.73 -3.64
CA ASN A 199 8.41 -4.85 -4.49
C ASN A 199 7.86 -4.59 -5.90
N VAL A 200 8.76 -4.29 -6.83
CA VAL A 200 8.43 -4.10 -8.24
C VAL A 200 8.93 -5.32 -8.99
N ARG A 201 8.07 -5.90 -9.83
CA ARG A 201 8.49 -6.99 -10.72
C ARG A 201 9.54 -6.43 -11.68
N GLY A 202 10.76 -6.97 -11.63
CA GLY A 202 11.77 -6.71 -12.65
C GLY A 202 11.25 -7.18 -14.00
N THR A 203 11.27 -6.30 -14.99
CA THR A 203 11.02 -6.61 -16.40
C THR A 203 12.25 -7.21 -17.05
#